data_AF-A0A2J8JXL9-F1
#
_entry.id   AF-A0A2J8JXL9-F1
#
_cell.length_a   1.000
_cell.length_b   1.000
_cell.length_c   1.000
_cell.angle_alpha   90.00
_cell.angle_beta   90.00
_cell.angle_gamma   90.00
#
_symmetry.space_group_name_H-M   'P 1'
#
loop_
_entity.id
_entity.type
_entity.pdbx_description
1 polymer ?
#
loop_
_entity_poly.entity_id
_entity_poly.type
_entity_poly.pdbx_seq_one_letter_code
_entity_poly.pdbx_strand_id
1 'polypeptide(L)'
;MGDAPDYDRSQWLNEKFKLGLDFPNLPYLIDGAHKITQSNAILCYIARKHNLCGETEEEKIRVDILENQTMDNHMQLGMICYNPEFEKLKPKYLEELPEKLK
;
A
#
# COMPACT_ATOMS: atom_id res chain seq x y z
N MET A 1 6.96 1.27 -15.05
CA MET A 1 7.66 0.02 -15.42
C MET A 1 7.36 -0.15 -16.89
N GLY A 2 8.37 -0.36 -17.72
CA GLY A 2 8.20 -0.67 -19.13
C GLY A 2 7.62 -2.07 -19.32
N ASP A 3 7.38 -2.40 -20.58
CA ASP A 3 6.78 -3.68 -20.95
C ASP A 3 7.75 -4.86 -20.80
N ALA A 4 7.18 -6.06 -20.83
CA ALA A 4 7.95 -7.29 -20.91
C ALA A 4 8.73 -7.35 -22.24
N PRO A 5 9.91 -8.01 -22.27
CA PRO A 5 10.51 -8.78 -21.18
C PRO A 5 11.41 -7.96 -20.24
N ASP A 6 11.74 -6.72 -20.60
CA ASP A 6 12.80 -5.97 -19.93
C ASP A 6 12.35 -5.31 -18.64
N TYR A 7 11.05 -5.02 -18.51
CA TYR A 7 10.44 -4.43 -17.32
C TYR A 7 11.16 -3.17 -16.83
N ASP A 8 11.60 -2.33 -17.77
CA ASP A 8 12.49 -1.20 -17.51
C ASP A 8 11.90 -0.25 -16.45
N ARG A 9 12.73 0.16 -15.50
CA ARG A 9 12.33 1.04 -14.40
C ARG A 9 12.87 2.46 -14.57
N SER A 10 13.57 2.77 -15.67
CA SER A 10 14.24 4.05 -15.89
C SER A 10 13.30 5.25 -15.75
N GLN A 11 12.06 5.15 -16.23
CA GLN A 11 11.07 6.24 -16.11
C GLN A 11 10.88 6.71 -14.67
N TRP A 12 10.86 5.78 -13.71
CA TRP A 12 10.77 6.13 -12.29
C TRP A 12 12.15 6.47 -11.71
N LEU A 13 13.16 5.65 -11.97
CA LEU A 13 14.49 5.81 -11.37
C LEU A 13 15.16 7.13 -11.75
N ASN A 14 14.90 7.64 -12.95
CA ASN A 14 15.42 8.92 -13.42
C ASN A 14 14.80 10.12 -12.67
N GLU A 15 13.58 10.00 -12.16
CA GLU A 15 12.86 11.08 -11.47
C GLU A 15 12.83 10.93 -9.96
N LYS A 16 13.04 9.71 -9.43
CA LYS A 16 12.89 9.35 -8.01
C LYS A 16 13.43 10.38 -7.04
N PHE A 17 14.66 10.87 -7.25
CA PHE A 17 15.33 11.80 -6.34
C PHE A 17 15.19 13.29 -6.72
N LYS A 18 14.47 13.60 -7.80
CA LYS A 18 14.28 14.98 -8.29
C LYS A 18 12.97 15.63 -7.81
N LEU A 19 12.07 14.84 -7.24
CA LEU A 19 10.73 15.29 -6.84
C LEU A 19 10.69 16.02 -5.48
N GLY A 20 11.81 16.06 -4.76
CA GLY A 20 11.89 16.69 -3.43
C GLY A 20 11.09 15.97 -2.35
N LEU A 21 10.89 14.66 -2.49
CA LEU A 21 10.28 13.79 -1.47
C LEU A 21 11.30 13.49 -0.37
N ASP A 22 10.91 13.55 0.91
CA ASP A 22 11.81 13.24 2.03
C ASP A 22 12.28 11.77 2.00
N PHE A 23 11.36 10.86 1.67
CA PHE A 23 11.63 9.42 1.53
C PHE A 23 11.15 8.92 0.17
N PRO A 24 11.91 9.14 -0.92
CA PRO A 24 11.46 8.85 -2.28
C PRO A 24 10.96 7.42 -2.49
N ASN A 25 9.65 7.28 -2.75
CA ASN A 25 9.02 5.99 -2.97
C ASN A 25 7.79 6.10 -3.88
N LEU A 26 7.29 4.96 -4.35
CA LEU A 26 5.96 4.84 -4.93
C LEU A 26 5.05 4.10 -3.92
N PRO A 27 3.78 4.53 -3.76
CA PRO A 27 3.19 5.74 -4.31
C PRO A 27 3.68 7.02 -3.60
N TYR A 28 3.46 8.16 -4.26
CA TYR A 28 3.63 9.50 -3.69
C TYR A 28 2.42 10.39 -4.03
N LEU A 29 2.18 11.41 -3.21
CA LEU A 29 1.21 12.49 -3.44
C LEU A 29 1.91 13.84 -3.31
N ILE A 30 1.65 14.76 -4.25
CA ILE A 30 2.07 16.16 -4.18
C ILE A 30 0.80 17.03 -4.20
N ASP A 31 0.52 17.73 -3.10
CA ASP A 31 -0.61 18.66 -2.95
C ASP A 31 -0.08 20.02 -2.47
N GLY A 32 0.15 20.92 -3.43
CA GLY A 32 0.80 22.21 -3.19
C GLY A 32 2.19 22.05 -2.58
N ALA A 33 2.36 22.55 -1.36
CA ALA A 33 3.63 22.42 -0.62
C ALA A 33 3.83 21.03 0.01
N HIS A 34 2.76 20.25 0.18
CA HIS A 34 2.84 18.94 0.82
C HIS A 34 3.32 17.87 -0.16
N LYS A 35 4.35 17.13 0.24
CA LYS A 35 4.94 16.03 -0.52
C LYS A 35 4.99 14.80 0.38
N ILE A 36 4.19 13.79 0.06
CA ILE A 36 3.92 12.68 0.97
C ILE A 36 4.21 11.37 0.25
N THR A 37 4.93 10.49 0.91
CA THR A 37 5.18 9.09 0.51
C THR A 37 4.63 8.17 1.60
N GLN A 38 4.54 6.86 1.32
CA GLN A 38 3.81 5.84 2.10
C GLN A 38 2.31 5.90 1.86
N SER A 39 1.74 4.79 1.35
CA SER A 39 0.33 4.69 0.95
C SER A 39 -0.63 5.08 2.09
N ASN A 40 -0.41 4.55 3.29
CA ASN A 40 -1.25 4.82 4.46
C ASN A 40 -1.17 6.28 4.92
N ALA A 41 0.02 6.89 4.87
CA ALA A 41 0.19 8.31 5.18
C ALA A 41 -0.55 9.21 4.18
N ILE A 42 -0.54 8.84 2.89
CA ILE A 42 -1.30 9.52 1.83
C ILE A 42 -2.81 9.39 2.08
N LEU A 43 -3.30 8.18 2.37
CA LEU A 43 -4.72 7.94 2.68
C LEU A 43 -5.16 8.74 3.91
N CYS A 44 -4.39 8.68 4.99
CA CYS A 44 -4.63 9.45 6.21
C CYS A 44 -4.64 10.97 5.96
N TYR A 45 -3.77 11.50 5.10
CA TYR A 45 -3.76 12.91 4.74
C TYR A 45 -5.05 13.33 4.05
N ILE A 46 -5.50 12.56 3.06
CA ILE A 46 -6.75 12.81 2.33
C ILE A 46 -7.93 12.69 3.29
N ALA A 47 -7.96 11.65 4.13
CA ALA A 47 -9.03 11.44 5.10
C ALA A 47 -9.18 12.61 6.05
N ARG A 48 -8.08 13.12 6.62
CA ARG A 48 -8.10 14.31 7.50
C ARG A 48 -8.57 15.57 6.78
N LYS A 49 -8.17 15.77 5.51
CA LYS A 49 -8.60 16.94 4.71
C LYS A 49 -10.12 16.98 4.50
N HIS A 50 -10.79 15.82 4.57
CA HIS A 50 -12.21 15.67 4.29
C HIS A 50 -13.03 15.15 5.48
N ASN A 51 -12.48 15.14 6.70
CA ASN A 51 -13.13 14.61 7.92
C ASN A 51 -13.65 13.16 7.75
N LEU A 52 -12.82 12.28 7.18
CA LEU A 52 -13.11 10.86 6.97
C LEU A 52 -12.32 9.94 7.92
N CYS A 53 -11.83 10.47 9.03
CA CYS A 53 -11.18 9.70 10.10
C CYS A 53 -12.20 9.37 11.21
N GLY A 54 -11.85 8.45 12.12
CA GLY A 54 -12.64 8.23 13.33
C GLY A 54 -12.71 9.49 14.21
N GLU A 55 -13.89 9.79 14.73
CA GLU A 55 -14.16 10.97 15.54
C GLU A 55 -13.98 10.66 17.03
N THR A 56 -14.41 9.47 17.47
CA THR A 56 -14.20 8.97 18.84
C THR A 56 -12.92 8.14 18.98
N GLU A 57 -12.50 7.88 20.22
CA GLU A 57 -11.33 7.04 20.48
C GLU A 57 -11.58 5.59 20.02
N GLU A 58 -12.79 5.07 20.25
CA GLU A 58 -13.18 3.73 19.81
C GLU A 58 -13.14 3.59 18.29
N GLU A 59 -13.56 4.63 17.57
CA GLU A 59 -13.49 4.66 16.10
C GLU A 59 -12.05 4.71 15.61
N LYS A 60 -11.18 5.51 16.24
CA LYS A 60 -9.74 5.57 15.90
C LYS A 60 -9.06 4.23 16.11
N ILE A 61 -9.29 3.59 17.26
CA ILE A 61 -8.78 2.25 17.56
C ILE A 61 -9.22 1.25 16.47
N ARG A 62 -10.49 1.30 16.05
CA ARG A 62 -10.99 0.43 14.97
C ARG A 62 -10.33 0.72 13.63
N VAL A 63 -10.14 1.99 13.27
CA VAL A 63 -9.47 2.38 12.02
C VAL A 63 -8.02 1.91 12.02
N ASP A 64 -7.29 2.09 13.12
CA ASP A 64 -5.88 1.69 13.24
C ASP A 64 -5.73 0.16 13.14
N ILE A 65 -6.60 -0.61 13.81
CA ILE A 65 -6.60 -2.07 13.71
C ILE A 65 -6.89 -2.52 12.27
N LEU A 66 -7.93 -1.94 11.64
CA LEU A 66 -8.34 -2.32 10.29
C LEU A 66 -7.29 -1.95 9.24
N GLU A 67 -6.65 -0.78 9.37
CA GLU A 67 -5.58 -0.35 8.47
C GLU A 67 -4.42 -1.35 8.48
N ASN A 68 -3.94 -1.72 9.67
CA ASN A 68 -2.82 -2.64 9.81
C ASN A 68 -3.18 -4.07 9.40
N GLN A 69 -4.35 -4.57 9.80
CA GLN A 69 -4.80 -5.91 9.42
C GLN A 69 -5.01 -6.04 7.90
N THR A 70 -5.52 -4.98 7.26
CA THR A 70 -5.67 -4.93 5.79
C THR A 70 -4.31 -4.94 5.10
N MET A 71 -3.32 -4.23 5.65
CA MET A 71 -1.96 -4.22 5.13
C MET A 71 -1.31 -5.62 5.23
N ASP A 72 -1.47 -6.31 6.36
CA ASP A 72 -0.97 -7.68 6.54
C ASP A 72 -1.57 -8.63 5.50
N ASN A 73 -2.89 -8.55 5.30
CA ASN A 73 -3.60 -9.35 4.30
C ASN A 73 -3.12 -9.04 2.87
N HIS A 74 -2.92 -7.75 2.55
CA HIS A 74 -2.42 -7.32 1.25
C HIS A 74 -0.99 -7.83 1.00
N MET A 75 -0.10 -7.73 2.00
CA MET A 75 1.26 -8.22 1.91
C MET A 75 1.31 -9.74 1.69
N GLN A 76 0.49 -10.51 2.41
CA GLN A 76 0.41 -11.96 2.21
C GLN A 76 -0.01 -12.32 0.79
N LEU A 77 -1.04 -11.65 0.24
CA LEU A 77 -1.47 -11.86 -1.13
C LEU A 77 -0.34 -11.54 -2.12
N GLY A 78 0.33 -10.39 -1.95
CA GLY A 78 1.45 -9.98 -2.78
C GLY A 78 2.59 -11.00 -2.76
N MET A 79 2.97 -11.50 -1.59
CA MET A 79 4.01 -12.52 -1.45
C MET A 79 3.69 -13.79 -2.23
N ILE A 80 2.42 -14.21 -2.26
CA ILE A 80 2.01 -15.42 -2.99
C ILE A 80 2.00 -15.17 -4.49
N CYS A 81 1.40 -14.07 -4.94
CA CYS A 81 1.28 -13.74 -6.37
C CYS A 81 2.63 -13.61 -7.08
N TYR A 82 3.67 -13.14 -6.38
CA TYR A 82 5.02 -13.00 -6.93
C TYR A 82 5.93 -14.19 -6.62
N ASN A 83 5.43 -15.22 -5.95
CA ASN A 83 6.21 -16.43 -5.67
C ASN A 83 6.29 -17.32 -6.93
N PRO A 84 7.49 -17.81 -7.33
CA PRO A 84 7.62 -18.77 -8.43
C PRO A 84 6.79 -20.05 -8.27
N GLU A 85 6.46 -20.43 -7.04
CA GLU A 85 5.62 -21.59 -6.70
C GLU A 85 4.13 -21.23 -6.53
N PHE A 86 3.68 -20.09 -7.07
CA PHE A 86 2.30 -19.58 -6.95
C PHE A 86 1.22 -20.66 -7.07
N GLU A 87 1.28 -21.49 -8.12
CA GLU A 87 0.26 -22.52 -8.37
C GLU A 87 0.17 -23.58 -7.26
N LYS A 88 1.28 -23.85 -6.55
CA LYS A 88 1.30 -24.77 -5.40
C LYS A 88 0.77 -24.12 -4.12
N LEU A 89 1.05 -22.82 -3.94
CA LEU A 89 0.72 -22.08 -2.71
C LEU A 89 -0.73 -21.56 -2.70
N LYS A 90 -1.26 -21.24 -3.89
CA LYS A 90 -2.60 -20.67 -4.06
C LYS A 90 -3.73 -21.48 -3.39
N PRO A 91 -3.82 -22.82 -3.50
CA PRO A 91 -4.92 -23.57 -2.89
C PRO A 91 -5.01 -23.39 -1.37
N LYS A 92 -3.87 -23.51 -0.67
CA LYS A 92 -3.80 -23.31 0.79
C LYS A 92 -4.16 -21.88 1.18
N TYR A 93 -3.68 -20.89 0.42
CA TYR A 93 -4.04 -19.50 0.68
C TYR A 93 -5.55 -19.26 0.59
N LEU A 94 -6.19 -19.80 -0.45
CA LEU A 94 -7.64 -19.66 -0.63
C LEU A 94 -8.45 -20.37 0.46
N GLU A 95 -7.95 -21.50 0.98
CA GLU A 95 -8.56 -22.19 2.13
C GLU A 95 -8.49 -21.35 3.41
N GLU A 96 -7.36 -20.69 3.68
CA GLU A 96 -7.17 -19.84 4.86
C GLU A 96 -7.82 -18.45 4.74
N LEU A 97 -8.13 -17.99 3.53
CA LEU A 97 -8.58 -16.63 3.25
C LEU A 97 -9.83 -16.21 4.05
N PRO A 98 -10.89 -17.02 4.19
CA PRO A 98 -12.09 -16.63 4.94
C PRO A 98 -11.81 -16.29 6.42
N GLU A 99 -10.87 -16.98 7.06
CA GLU A 99 -10.48 -16.70 8.45
C GLU A 99 -9.70 -15.38 8.57
N LYS A 100 -8.89 -15.04 7.56
CA LYS A 100 -8.10 -13.79 7.52
C LYS A 100 -8.94 -12.54 7.23
N LEU A 101 -10.15 -12.71 6.70
CA LEU A 101 -11.08 -11.62 6.35
C LEU A 101 -12.15 -11.36 7.42
N LYS A 102 -12.09 -12.05 8.56
CA LYS A 102 -12.97 -11.80 9.73
C LYS A 102 -12.58 -10.51 10.45
#